data_AF-A0A7C2Z411-F1
#
_entry.id   AF-A0A7C2Z411-F1
#
_cell.length_a   1.000
_cell.length_b   1.000
_cell.length_c   1.000
_cell.angle_alpha   90.00
_cell.angle_beta   90.00
_cell.angle_gamma   90.00
#
_symmetry.space_group_name_H-M   'P 1'
#
loop_
_entity.id
_entity.type
_entity.pdbx_description
1 polymer ?
#
loop_
_entity_poly.entity_id
_entity_poly.type
_entity_poly.pdbx_seq_one_letter_code
_entity_poly.pdbx_strand_id
1 'polypeptide(L)'
;MAKKKAKKVLCNKCTGLCCRYFALPIETPEDKEDHDDIKWYLCHKDITVFVEDGDWYINIKNKCKHLGKDYKCRIYDKRPRICRGYRHSDCDFTDGEYDYELHFTSGRQMEEYIKIKFDNNVKEKQKSKKKKKRKK
;
A
#
# COMPACT_ATOMS: atom_id res chain seq x y z
N MET A 1 -19.71 14.30 24.97
CA MET A 1 -20.51 13.56 23.95
C MET A 1 -20.48 14.17 22.53
N ALA A 2 -19.77 15.28 22.28
CA ALA A 2 -19.73 15.94 20.96
C ALA A 2 -18.89 15.20 19.87
N LYS A 3 -17.83 14.47 20.24
CA LYS A 3 -16.95 13.76 19.29
C LYS A 3 -17.61 12.58 18.55
N LYS A 4 -18.72 12.02 19.07
CA LYS A 4 -19.39 10.83 18.50
C LYS A 4 -20.33 11.19 17.32
N LYS A 5 -20.89 12.40 17.28
CA LYS A 5 -21.77 12.87 16.20
C LYS A 5 -21.00 13.21 14.92
N ALA A 6 -19.79 13.80 15.03
CA ALA A 6 -18.94 14.10 13.88
C ALA A 6 -18.58 12.85 13.05
N LYS A 7 -18.38 11.69 13.70
CA LYS A 7 -18.06 10.40 13.08
C LYS A 7 -19.08 9.91 12.03
N LYS A 8 -20.38 10.16 12.22
CA LYS A 8 -21.43 9.76 11.25
C LYS A 8 -21.49 10.70 10.04
N VAL A 9 -21.07 11.94 10.20
CA VAL A 9 -21.32 13.03 9.23
C VAL A 9 -20.38 12.94 8.03
N LEU A 10 -19.17 12.41 8.20
CA LEU A 10 -18.16 12.37 7.14
C LEU A 10 -18.39 11.23 6.15
N CYS A 11 -18.76 10.02 6.61
CA CYS A 11 -19.15 8.94 5.71
C CYS A 11 -20.39 9.28 4.86
N ASN A 12 -21.30 10.12 5.38
CA ASN A 12 -22.46 10.60 4.63
C ASN A 12 -22.09 11.58 3.49
N LYS A 13 -20.89 12.16 3.53
CA LYS A 13 -20.35 13.09 2.52
C LYS A 13 -19.26 12.44 1.65
N CYS A 14 -18.83 11.23 1.98
CA CYS A 14 -17.77 10.50 1.30
C CYS A 14 -18.34 9.72 0.09
N THR A 15 -17.54 9.60 -0.98
CA THR A 15 -17.88 8.83 -2.20
C THR A 15 -17.53 7.33 -2.08
N GLY A 16 -17.35 6.84 -0.84
CA GLY A 16 -17.09 5.44 -0.51
C GLY A 16 -15.67 4.98 -0.88
N LEU A 17 -14.66 5.83 -0.72
CA LEU A 17 -13.26 5.57 -1.11
C LEU A 17 -12.72 4.28 -0.49
N CYS A 18 -12.81 4.14 0.84
CA CYS A 18 -12.35 2.95 1.57
C CYS A 18 -13.14 1.67 1.29
N CYS A 19 -14.25 1.73 0.53
CA CYS A 19 -15.01 0.56 0.08
C CYS A 19 -14.66 0.16 -1.36
N ARG A 20 -13.66 0.80 -1.99
CA ARG A 20 -13.26 0.57 -3.39
C ARG A 20 -11.99 -0.26 -3.53
N TYR A 21 -11.35 -0.57 -2.43
CA TYR A 21 -10.16 -1.39 -2.39
C TYR A 21 -10.05 -2.13 -1.05
N PHE A 22 -9.11 -3.06 -0.99
CA PHE A 22 -8.60 -3.59 0.27
C PHE A 22 -7.10 -3.80 0.14
N ALA A 23 -6.39 -3.59 1.23
CA ALA A 23 -4.95 -3.82 1.31
C ALA A 23 -4.67 -4.98 2.26
N LEU A 24 -3.66 -5.79 1.92
CA LEU A 24 -3.18 -6.88 2.75
C LEU A 24 -1.68 -6.76 2.92
N PRO A 25 -1.13 -7.03 4.12
CA PRO A 25 0.30 -7.14 4.28
C PRO A 25 0.82 -8.31 3.44
N ILE A 26 1.97 -8.10 2.80
CA ILE A 26 2.75 -9.14 2.12
C ILE A 26 4.10 -9.28 2.82
N GLU A 27 4.79 -10.38 2.55
CA GLU A 27 6.12 -10.59 3.09
C GLU A 27 7.09 -9.53 2.54
N THR A 28 7.95 -9.01 3.41
CA THR A 28 8.95 -8.01 3.04
C THR A 28 9.99 -8.66 2.11
N PRO A 29 10.19 -8.15 0.88
CA PRO A 29 11.07 -8.77 -0.09
C PRO A 29 12.55 -8.57 0.31
N GLU A 30 13.30 -9.67 0.44
CA GLU A 30 14.69 -9.68 0.87
C GLU A 30 15.66 -9.75 -0.31
N ASP A 31 15.32 -10.53 -1.34
CA ASP A 31 16.18 -10.78 -2.49
C ASP A 31 15.54 -10.38 -3.83
N LYS A 32 16.28 -10.58 -4.93
CA LYS A 32 15.84 -10.13 -6.25
C LYS A 32 14.63 -10.91 -6.76
N GLU A 33 14.49 -12.18 -6.37
CA GLU A 33 13.38 -13.05 -6.78
C GLU A 33 12.09 -12.59 -6.10
N ASP A 34 12.14 -12.24 -4.82
CA ASP A 34 10.98 -11.67 -4.11
C ASP A 34 10.44 -10.39 -4.76
N HIS A 35 11.34 -9.51 -5.22
CA HIS A 35 10.92 -8.29 -5.93
C HIS A 35 10.36 -8.60 -7.32
N ASP A 36 10.79 -9.69 -7.96
CA ASP A 36 10.25 -10.14 -9.24
C ASP A 36 8.83 -10.71 -9.08
N ASP A 37 8.56 -11.40 -7.97
CA ASP A 37 7.20 -11.82 -7.60
C ASP A 37 6.28 -10.61 -7.39
N ILE A 38 6.79 -9.55 -6.74
CA ILE A 38 6.02 -8.29 -6.62
C ILE A 38 5.79 -7.64 -7.99
N LYS A 39 6.77 -7.70 -8.88
CA LYS A 39 6.60 -7.24 -10.27
C LYS A 39 5.49 -8.04 -10.96
N TRP A 40 5.39 -9.35 -10.72
CA TRP A 40 4.30 -10.18 -11.23
C TRP A 40 2.92 -9.77 -10.68
N TYR A 41 2.79 -9.41 -9.39
CA TYR A 41 1.55 -8.83 -8.85
C TYR A 41 1.13 -7.58 -9.64
N LEU A 42 2.10 -6.68 -9.90
CA LEU A 42 1.89 -5.41 -10.61
C LEU A 42 1.62 -5.57 -12.12
N CYS A 43 1.73 -6.78 -12.68
CA CYS A 43 1.28 -7.05 -14.05
C CYS A 43 -0.25 -7.18 -14.16
N HIS A 44 -0.94 -7.37 -13.05
CA HIS A 44 -2.40 -7.48 -13.02
C HIS A 44 -3.05 -6.11 -12.95
N LYS A 45 -4.22 -5.98 -13.59
CA LYS A 45 -5.00 -4.73 -13.54
C LYS A 45 -5.44 -4.43 -12.11
N ASP A 46 -5.50 -3.14 -11.78
CA ASP A 46 -6.06 -2.65 -10.51
C ASP A 46 -5.30 -3.13 -9.26
N ILE A 47 -4.03 -3.51 -9.42
CA ILE A 47 -3.09 -3.82 -8.33
C ILE A 47 -2.09 -2.68 -8.17
N THR A 48 -1.86 -2.26 -6.93
CA THR A 48 -0.71 -1.43 -6.56
C THR A 48 -0.03 -2.02 -5.34
N VAL A 49 1.22 -1.68 -5.09
CA VAL A 49 1.98 -2.13 -3.91
C VAL A 49 2.58 -0.91 -3.24
N PHE A 50 2.49 -0.82 -1.92
CA PHE A 50 3.02 0.33 -1.19
C PHE A 50 3.72 -0.12 0.09
N VAL A 51 4.57 0.75 0.62
CA VAL A 51 5.30 0.55 1.87
C VAL A 51 4.92 1.66 2.84
N GLU A 52 4.59 1.27 4.06
CA GLU A 52 4.21 2.15 5.17
C GLU A 52 4.86 1.62 6.45
N ASP A 53 5.61 2.46 7.16
CA ASP A 53 6.38 2.09 8.36
C ASP A 53 7.30 0.86 8.15
N GLY A 54 7.87 0.72 6.95
CA GLY A 54 8.71 -0.42 6.55
C GLY A 54 7.96 -1.72 6.22
N ASP A 55 6.65 -1.78 6.42
CA ASP A 55 5.81 -2.94 6.07
C ASP A 55 5.30 -2.84 4.63
N TRP A 56 5.28 -3.98 3.93
CA TRP A 56 4.84 -4.06 2.54
C TRP A 56 3.37 -4.46 2.45
N TYR A 57 2.63 -3.76 1.58
CA TYR A 57 1.21 -4.01 1.38
C TYR A 57 0.89 -4.13 -0.11
N ILE A 58 0.07 -5.14 -0.44
CA ILE A 58 -0.60 -5.20 -1.74
C ILE A 58 -1.97 -4.55 -1.64
N ASN A 59 -2.24 -3.60 -2.53
CA ASN A 59 -3.51 -2.93 -2.67
C ASN A 59 -4.27 -3.48 -3.87
N ILE A 60 -5.47 -3.99 -3.63
CA ILE A 60 -6.36 -4.53 -4.65
C ILE A 60 -7.54 -3.59 -4.79
N LYS A 61 -7.60 -2.84 -5.91
CA LYS A 61 -8.71 -1.91 -6.21
C LYS A 61 -9.93 -2.69 -6.69
N ASN A 62 -10.59 -3.33 -5.74
CA ASN A 62 -11.82 -4.06 -6.00
C ASN A 62 -12.97 -3.48 -5.18
N LYS A 63 -14.03 -3.06 -5.89
CA LYS A 63 -15.19 -2.42 -5.30
C LYS A 63 -16.02 -3.41 -4.47
N CYS A 64 -16.31 -3.04 -3.22
CA CYS A 64 -17.19 -3.80 -2.36
C CYS A 64 -18.60 -3.95 -2.96
N LYS A 65 -19.10 -5.20 -3.02
CA LYS A 65 -20.44 -5.54 -3.53
C LYS A 65 -21.59 -4.88 -2.77
N HIS A 66 -21.35 -4.45 -1.53
CA HIS A 66 -22.35 -3.79 -0.69
C HIS A 66 -22.32 -2.25 -0.78
N LEU A 67 -21.44 -1.68 -1.61
CA LEU A 67 -21.41 -0.24 -1.85
C LEU A 67 -22.55 0.18 -2.78
N GLY A 68 -23.50 0.94 -2.25
CA GLY A 68 -24.63 1.48 -3.00
C GLY A 68 -24.22 2.55 -4.01
N LYS A 69 -25.14 2.90 -4.92
CA LYS A 69 -24.96 4.00 -5.88
C LYS A 69 -24.93 5.37 -5.18
N ASP A 70 -25.50 5.45 -4.00
CA ASP A 70 -25.49 6.58 -3.08
C ASP A 70 -24.23 6.64 -2.20
N TYR A 71 -23.23 5.81 -2.50
CA TYR A 71 -21.97 5.69 -1.77
C TYR A 71 -22.11 5.21 -0.31
N LYS A 72 -23.25 4.64 0.06
CA LYS A 72 -23.49 4.09 1.39
C LYS A 72 -23.36 2.57 1.41
N CYS A 73 -22.92 2.05 2.55
CA CYS A 73 -22.87 0.61 2.77
C CYS A 73 -24.28 0.07 3.02
N ARG A 74 -24.75 -0.85 2.16
CA ARG A 74 -26.08 -1.48 2.29
C ARG A 74 -26.25 -2.39 3.50
N ILE A 75 -25.13 -2.80 4.11
CA ILE A 75 -25.11 -3.69 5.29
C ILE A 75 -24.46 -3.01 6.49
N TYR A 76 -24.63 -1.68 6.64
CA TYR A 76 -23.88 -0.88 7.63
C TYR A 76 -23.88 -1.49 9.05
N ASP A 77 -25.01 -2.01 9.51
CA ASP A 77 -25.13 -2.61 10.85
C ASP A 77 -24.55 -4.04 10.93
N LYS A 78 -24.48 -4.73 9.79
CA LYS A 78 -23.92 -6.09 9.65
C LYS A 78 -22.50 -6.09 9.08
N ARG A 79 -21.81 -4.94 9.11
CA ARG A 79 -20.45 -4.79 8.56
C ARG A 79 -19.46 -5.77 9.19
N PRO A 80 -18.51 -6.34 8.43
CA PRO A 80 -17.44 -7.19 8.96
C PRO A 80 -16.61 -6.49 10.06
N ARG A 81 -15.88 -7.30 10.85
CA ARG A 81 -15.03 -6.80 11.95
C ARG A 81 -14.08 -5.68 11.50
N ILE A 82 -13.39 -5.86 10.37
CA ILE A 82 -12.42 -4.88 9.85
C ILE A 82 -13.10 -3.53 9.55
N CYS A 83 -14.27 -3.55 8.89
CA CYS A 83 -15.03 -2.33 8.58
C CYS A 83 -15.61 -1.64 9.83
N ARG A 84 -15.83 -2.39 10.92
CA ARG A 84 -16.25 -1.83 12.21
C ARG A 84 -15.08 -1.23 12.99
N GLY A 85 -13.87 -1.79 12.79
CA GLY A 85 -12.64 -1.31 13.40
C GLY A 85 -12.06 -0.06 12.75
N TYR A 86 -12.39 0.20 11.48
CA TYR A 86 -11.91 1.35 10.72
C TYR A 86 -12.16 2.69 11.44
N ARG A 87 -11.09 3.47 11.65
CA ARG A 87 -11.14 4.75 12.37
C ARG A 87 -11.08 5.90 11.39
N HIS A 88 -11.33 7.11 11.92
CA HIS A 88 -11.35 8.32 11.10
C HIS A 88 -9.96 8.86 10.81
N SER A 89 -8.98 8.55 11.66
CA SER A 89 -7.56 8.76 11.38
C SER A 89 -7.15 8.08 10.07
N ASP A 90 -7.78 6.96 9.75
CA ASP A 90 -7.38 6.09 8.63
C ASP A 90 -8.18 6.45 7.36
N CYS A 91 -8.82 7.63 7.32
CA CYS A 91 -9.84 7.98 6.35
C CYS A 91 -9.28 8.69 5.10
N ASP A 92 -9.38 8.02 3.94
CA ASP A 92 -8.96 8.54 2.63
C ASP A 92 -9.61 9.86 2.20
N PHE A 93 -10.68 10.28 2.89
CA PHE A 93 -11.40 11.51 2.60
C PHE A 93 -10.87 12.71 3.38
N THR A 94 -10.18 12.47 4.51
CA THR A 94 -9.69 13.53 5.40
C THR A 94 -8.18 13.60 5.49
N ASP A 95 -7.48 12.50 5.27
CA ASP A 95 -6.05 12.53 5.04
C ASP A 95 -5.78 12.91 3.58
N GLY A 96 -5.19 14.10 3.40
CA GLY A 96 -4.53 14.45 2.15
C GLY A 96 -3.33 13.54 1.93
N GLU A 97 -2.99 13.32 0.66
CA GLU A 97 -1.88 12.50 0.14
C GLU A 97 -1.22 11.55 1.14
N TYR A 98 -1.61 10.27 1.08
CA TYR A 98 -0.93 9.18 1.76
C TYR A 98 0.60 9.33 1.60
N ASP A 99 1.31 9.50 2.71
CA ASP A 99 2.77 9.62 2.75
C ASP A 99 3.41 8.23 2.66
N TYR A 100 3.27 7.60 1.51
CA TYR A 100 3.89 6.30 1.25
C TYR A 100 5.41 6.46 1.17
N GLU A 101 6.16 5.64 1.91
CA GLU A 101 7.61 5.57 1.75
C GLU A 101 7.97 5.15 0.31
N LEU A 102 7.22 4.18 -0.22
CA LEU A 102 7.30 3.71 -1.58
C LEU A 102 5.89 3.36 -2.09
N HIS A 103 5.58 3.72 -3.34
CA HIS A 103 4.32 3.35 -3.97
C HIS A 103 4.55 2.94 -5.43
N PHE A 104 4.28 1.68 -5.72
CA PHE A 104 4.40 1.05 -7.02
C PHE A 104 3.02 0.86 -7.65
N THR A 105 2.81 1.47 -8.80
CA THR A 105 1.59 1.36 -9.61
C THR A 105 1.81 0.59 -10.91
N SER A 106 3.05 0.19 -11.20
CA SER A 106 3.39 -0.58 -12.39
C SER A 106 4.64 -1.45 -12.18
N GLY A 107 4.72 -2.56 -12.91
CA GLY A 107 5.91 -3.43 -12.91
C GLY A 107 7.18 -2.71 -13.36
N ARG A 108 7.09 -1.66 -14.19
CA ARG A 108 8.24 -0.85 -14.60
C ARG A 108 8.90 -0.11 -13.42
N GLN A 109 8.09 0.46 -12.53
CA GLN A 109 8.61 1.12 -11.33
C GLN A 109 9.30 0.12 -10.41
N MET A 110 8.76 -1.10 -10.30
CA MET A 110 9.43 -2.17 -9.54
C MET A 110 10.75 -2.59 -10.20
N GLU A 111 10.80 -2.71 -11.52
CA GLU A 111 12.04 -3.03 -12.24
C GLU A 111 13.13 -1.96 -12.02
N GLU A 112 12.76 -0.68 -12.08
CA GLU A 112 13.67 0.44 -11.78
C GLU A 112 14.18 0.38 -10.34
N TYR A 113 13.30 0.07 -9.39
CA TYR A 113 13.66 -0.10 -7.98
C TYR A 113 14.62 -1.27 -7.77
N ILE A 114 14.39 -2.43 -8.41
CA ILE A 114 15.30 -3.59 -8.40
C ILE A 114 16.69 -3.17 -8.91
N LYS A 115 16.75 -2.46 -10.05
CA LYS A 115 18.03 -1.99 -10.60
C LYS A 115 18.77 -1.11 -9.60
N ILE A 116 18.11 -0.11 -9.02
CA ILE A 116 18.75 0.81 -8.07
C ILE A 116 19.20 0.07 -6.81
N LYS A 117 18.34 -0.74 -6.19
CA LYS A 117 18.61 -1.45 -4.93
C LYS A 117 19.78 -2.43 -5.08
N PHE A 118 19.82 -3.20 -6.18
CA PHE A 118 20.84 -4.23 -6.37
C PHE A 118 22.10 -3.74 -7.10
N ASP A 119 22.03 -2.78 -8.02
CA ASP A 119 23.23 -2.21 -8.66
C ASP A 119 24.06 -1.39 -7.66
N ASN A 120 23.41 -0.70 -6.72
CA ASN A 120 24.11 -0.01 -5.63
C ASN A 120 24.81 -1.01 -4.71
N ASN A 121 24.17 -2.14 -4.38
CA ASN A 121 24.79 -3.22 -3.60
C ASN A 121 26.02 -3.84 -4.31
N VAL A 122 26.00 -3.96 -5.64
CA VAL A 122 27.17 -4.41 -6.42
C VAL A 122 28.30 -3.38 -6.34
N LYS A 123 28.00 -2.08 -6.51
CA LYS A 123 28.99 -1.00 -6.43
C LYS A 123 29.60 -0.89 -5.03
N GLU A 124 28.82 -1.05 -3.95
CA GLU A 124 29.33 -1.04 -2.57
C GLU A 124 30.20 -2.25 -2.24
N LYS A 125 29.79 -3.46 -2.64
CA LYS A 125 30.60 -4.68 -2.50
C LYS A 125 31.93 -4.58 -3.26
N GLN A 126 31.94 -3.93 -4.44
CA GLN A 126 33.17 -3.69 -5.19
C GLN A 126 34.06 -2.62 -4.55
N LYS A 127 33.49 -1.51 -4.04
CA LYS A 127 34.25 -0.46 -3.33
C LYS A 127 34.89 -0.99 -2.05
N SER A 128 34.17 -1.79 -1.26
CA SER A 128 34.70 -2.41 -0.04
C SER A 128 35.82 -3.42 -0.34
N LYS A 129 35.68 -4.26 -1.37
CA LYS A 129 36.75 -5.16 -1.85
C LYS A 129 37.99 -4.40 -2.34
N LYS A 130 37.84 -3.29 -3.09
CA LYS A 130 38.96 -2.42 -3.51
C LYS A 130 39.65 -1.75 -2.31
N LYS A 131 38.89 -1.29 -1.29
CA LYS A 131 39.47 -0.75 -0.05
C LYS A 131 40.27 -1.78 0.74
N LYS A 132 39.80 -3.04 0.84
CA LYS A 132 40.53 -4.13 1.50
C LYS A 132 41.81 -4.51 0.75
N LYS A 133 41.79 -4.56 -0.59
CA LYS A 133 42.98 -4.81 -1.42
C LYS A 133 44.04 -3.69 -1.36
N ARG A 134 43.64 -2.44 -1.07
CA ARG A 134 44.57 -1.30 -0.93
C ARG A 134 45.20 -1.17 0.46
N LYS A 135 44.67 -1.87 1.47
CA LYS A 135 45.18 -1.88 2.85
C LYS A 135 46.06 -3.10 3.15
N LYS A 136 46.27 -3.98 2.17
CA LYS A 136 47.10 -5.17 2.24
C LYS A 136 48.25 -4.99 1.26
#